data_AF-A0A016QS76-F1
#
_entry.id   AF-A0A016QS76-F1
#
_cell.length_a   1.000
_cell.length_b   1.000
_cell.length_c   1.000
_cell.angle_alpha   90.00
_cell.angle_beta   90.00
_cell.angle_gamma   90.00
#
_symmetry.space_group_name_H-M   'P 1'
#
loop_
_entity.id
_entity.type
_entity.pdbx_description
1 polymer ?
#
loop_
_entity_poly.entity_id
_entity_poly.type
_entity_poly.pdbx_seq_one_letter_code
_entity_poly.pdbx_strand_id
1 'polypeptide(L)'
;MTAHQLDERGFVFLDLAHRPYLIRRWGGNPWLFYWHPDNHWVSLRRVNQAFIWQANARALPDDQAELYHQKQAEWASHLLPTSHKACP
;
A
#
# COMPACT_ATOMS: atom_id res chain seq x y z
N MET A 1 22.46 -8.86 2.87
CA MET A 1 21.42 -7.83 2.61
C MET A 1 20.47 -8.41 1.57
N THR A 2 19.40 -9.07 2.01
CA THR A 2 18.44 -9.71 1.10
C THR A 2 17.60 -8.62 0.45
N ALA A 3 17.80 -8.41 -0.86
CA ALA A 3 16.90 -7.60 -1.67
C ALA A 3 15.50 -8.20 -1.54
N HIS A 4 14.59 -7.49 -0.87
CA HIS A 4 13.19 -7.90 -0.82
C HIS A 4 12.67 -7.90 -2.26
N GLN A 5 12.46 -9.10 -2.80
CA GLN A 5 11.90 -9.29 -4.12
C GLN A 5 10.47 -8.75 -4.08
N LEU A 6 10.20 -7.69 -4.84
CA LEU A 6 8.89 -7.04 -4.83
C LEU A 6 7.81 -8.04 -5.29
N ASP A 7 6.87 -8.31 -4.41
CA ASP A 7 5.72 -9.19 -4.62
C ASP A 7 4.39 -8.40 -4.66
N GLU A 8 3.27 -9.09 -4.62
CA GLU A 8 1.92 -8.48 -4.66
C GLU A 8 1.51 -7.80 -3.35
N ARG A 9 2.15 -8.13 -2.23
CA ARG A 9 1.96 -7.43 -0.94
C ARG A 9 2.71 -6.10 -0.99
N GLY A 10 3.93 -6.14 -1.50
CA GLY A 10 4.76 -4.96 -1.66
C GLY A 10 5.27 -4.42 -0.32
N PHE A 11 5.67 -3.15 -0.32
CA PHE A 11 6.11 -2.46 0.89
C PHE A 11 5.71 -0.99 0.87
N VAL A 12 5.49 -0.42 2.05
CA VAL A 12 5.22 1.00 2.25
C VAL A 12 6.54 1.72 2.54
N PHE A 13 6.72 2.91 1.97
CA PHE A 13 7.86 3.77 2.24
C PHE A 13 7.40 5.22 2.35
N LEU A 14 8.21 6.07 2.98
CA LEU A 14 7.96 7.50 3.05
C LEU A 14 8.79 8.26 2.01
N ASP A 15 8.18 9.22 1.33
CA ASP A 15 8.91 10.18 0.50
C ASP A 15 9.66 11.22 1.36
N LEU A 16 10.38 12.13 0.70
CA LEU A 16 11.12 13.21 1.38
C LEU A 16 10.23 14.19 2.16
N ALA A 17 8.91 14.19 1.89
CA ALA A 17 7.91 15.00 2.57
C ALA A 17 7.12 14.18 3.61
N HIS A 18 7.61 13.00 4.01
CA HIS A 18 6.95 12.08 4.93
C HIS A 18 5.55 11.61 4.47
N ARG A 19 5.32 11.54 3.16
CA ARG A 19 4.07 11.00 2.62
C ARG A 19 4.19 9.50 2.36
N PRO A 20 3.19 8.69 2.76
CA PRO A 20 3.22 7.26 2.56
C PRO A 20 2.93 6.89 1.10
N TYR A 21 3.76 6.00 0.58
CA TYR A 21 3.58 5.38 -0.72
C TYR A 21 3.74 3.87 -0.61
N LEU A 22 2.91 3.13 -1.34
CA LEU A 22 3.00 1.68 -1.47
C LEU A 22 3.60 1.33 -2.83
N ILE A 23 4.59 0.44 -2.85
CA ILE A 23 5.03 -0.20 -4.08
C ILE A 23 4.67 -1.67 -4.00
N ARG A 24 3.96 -2.18 -5.01
CA ARG A 24 3.65 -3.61 -5.14
C ARG A 24 3.60 -4.04 -6.60
N ARG A 25 3.68 -5.34 -6.85
CA ARG A 25 3.32 -5.89 -8.16
C ARG A 25 1.80 -5.87 -8.35
N TRP A 26 1.38 -5.38 -9.50
CA TRP A 26 -0.02 -5.40 -9.96
C TRP A 26 -0.06 -5.66 -11.45
N GLY A 27 -0.75 -6.74 -11.86
CA GLY A 27 -0.77 -7.21 -13.24
C GLY A 27 0.63 -7.56 -13.78
N GLY A 28 1.46 -8.20 -12.95
CA GLY A 28 2.83 -8.59 -13.29
C GLY A 28 3.86 -7.45 -13.36
N ASN A 29 3.43 -6.20 -13.20
CA ASN A 29 4.28 -5.02 -13.29
C ASN A 29 4.39 -4.33 -11.92
N PRO A 30 5.53 -3.72 -11.58
CA PRO A 30 5.65 -2.93 -10.35
C PRO A 30 4.95 -1.56 -10.50
N TRP A 31 4.13 -1.21 -9.52
CA TRP A 31 3.36 0.02 -9.48
C TRP A 31 3.58 0.77 -8.18
N LEU A 32 3.57 2.10 -8.28
CA LEU A 32 3.54 3.04 -7.16
C LEU A 32 2.09 3.44 -6.89
N PHE A 33 1.70 3.41 -5.63
CA PHE A 33 0.41 3.83 -5.14
C PHE A 33 0.60 4.91 -4.07
N TYR A 34 -0.32 5.87 -4.00
CA TYR A 34 -0.38 6.84 -2.91
C TYR A 34 -1.63 6.61 -2.07
N TRP A 35 -1.59 7.04 -0.82
CA TRP A 35 -2.74 6.98 0.07
C TRP A 35 -3.66 8.17 -0.18
N HIS A 36 -4.88 7.90 -0.64
CA HIS A 36 -5.90 8.93 -0.85
C HIS A 36 -6.51 9.38 0.49
N PRO A 37 -6.95 10.64 0.63
CA PRO A 37 -7.70 11.11 1.81
C PRO A 37 -8.95 10.29 2.12
N ASP A 38 -9.57 9.68 1.10
CA ASP A 38 -10.69 8.74 1.26
C ASP A 38 -10.21 7.32 1.67
N ASN A 39 -9.07 7.24 2.34
CA ASN A 39 -8.44 6.04 2.89
C ASN A 39 -8.41 4.82 1.96
N HIS A 40 -7.90 5.03 0.74
CA HIS A 40 -7.62 3.93 -0.18
C HIS A 40 -6.34 4.19 -0.99
N TRP A 41 -5.70 3.10 -1.45
CA TRP A 41 -4.53 3.19 -2.32
C TRP A 41 -4.95 3.47 -3.76
N VAL A 42 -4.40 4.52 -4.34
CA VAL A 42 -4.64 4.88 -5.75
C VAL A 42 -3.36 4.68 -6.54
N SER A 43 -3.44 3.95 -7.65
CA SER A 43 -2.30 3.73 -8.55
C SER A 43 -1.89 5.04 -9.20
N LEU A 44 -0.60 5.38 -9.09
CA LEU A 44 -0.06 6.62 -9.62
C LEU A 44 0.68 6.37 -10.93
N ARG A 45 1.64 5.44 -10.94
CA ARG A 45 2.42 5.08 -12.13
C ARG A 45 3.13 3.74 -11.98
N ARG A 46 3.55 3.16 -13.11
CA ARG A 46 4.55 2.08 -13.13
C ARG A 46 5.91 2.61 -12.69
N VAL A 47 6.69 1.75 -12.04
CA VAL A 47 8.05 2.08 -11.59
C VAL A 47 9.05 1.10 -12.20
N ASN A 48 10.33 1.47 -12.18
CA ASN A 48 11.41 0.60 -12.65
C ASN A 48 12.22 0.05 -11.47
N GLN A 49 13.15 -0.87 -11.76
CA GLN A 49 13.97 -1.52 -10.74
C GLN A 49 14.78 -0.52 -9.90
N ALA A 50 15.32 0.53 -10.52
CA ALA A 50 16.10 1.56 -9.83
C ALA A 50 15.25 2.31 -8.80
N PHE A 51 14.00 2.65 -9.13
CA PHE A 51 13.09 3.28 -8.20
C PHE A 51 12.71 2.36 -7.04
N ILE A 52 12.50 1.07 -7.30
CA ILE A 52 12.22 0.06 -6.26
C ILE A 52 13.38 0.02 -5.26
N TRP A 53 14.63 0.00 -5.72
CA TRP A 53 15.79 0.00 -4.83
C TRP A 53 15.91 1.27 -3.99
N GLN A 54 15.66 2.44 -4.58
CA GLN A 54 15.67 3.70 -3.83
C GLN A 54 14.56 3.75 -2.77
N ALA A 55 13.37 3.28 -3.12
CA ALA A 55 12.25 3.21 -2.19
C ALA A 55 12.48 2.18 -1.08
N ASN A 56 13.11 1.04 -1.40
CA ASN A 56 13.41 -0.01 -0.44
C ASN A 56 14.39 0.47 0.65
N ALA A 57 15.30 1.40 0.33
CA ALA A 57 16.17 2.02 1.33
C ALA A 57 15.42 2.90 2.35
N ARG A 58 14.16 3.24 2.06
CA ARG A 58 13.26 4.03 2.92
C ARG A 58 12.00 3.25 3.30
N ALA A 59 12.01 1.93 3.08
CA ALA A 59 10.89 1.07 3.43
C ALA A 59 10.66 1.15 4.93
N LEU A 60 9.40 1.31 5.31
CA LEU A 60 8.99 1.23 6.70
C LEU A 60 9.05 -0.23 7.15
N PRO A 61 9.39 -0.49 8.42
CA PRO A 61 9.23 -1.83 8.99
C PRO A 61 7.74 -2.22 9.02
N ASP A 62 7.47 -3.52 9.01
CA ASP A 62 6.11 -4.07 8.81
C ASP A 62 5.10 -3.56 9.85
N ASP A 63 5.50 -3.38 11.10
CA ASP A 63 4.66 -2.84 12.19
C ASP A 63 4.23 -1.38 11.92
N GLN A 64 5.12 -0.57 11.37
CA GLN A 64 4.81 0.82 10.99
C GLN A 64 4.02 0.90 9.68
N ALA A 65 4.34 0.01 8.72
CA ALA A 65 3.55 -0.12 7.49
C ALA A 65 2.12 -0.57 7.81
N GLU A 66 1.96 -1.44 8.81
CA GLU A 66 0.67 -1.97 9.25
C GLU A 66 -0.26 -0.87 9.76
N LEU A 67 0.25 0.23 10.32
CA LEU A 67 -0.59 1.40 10.68
C LEU A 67 -1.33 2.00 9.47
N TYR A 68 -0.71 1.97 8.29
CA TYR A 68 -1.33 2.42 7.04
C TYR A 68 -2.27 1.34 6.47
N HIS A 69 -1.99 0.07 6.73
CA HIS A 69 -2.91 -1.04 6.42
C HIS A 69 -4.08 -1.15 7.41
N GLN A 70 -3.96 -0.74 8.67
CA GLN A 70 -5.03 -0.79 9.67
C GLN A 70 -6.03 0.36 9.49
N LYS A 71 -5.55 1.54 9.05
CA LYS A 71 -6.44 2.60 8.55
C LYS A 71 -7.29 2.15 7.34
N GLN A 72 -6.90 1.09 6.65
CA GLN A 72 -7.69 0.40 5.62
C GLN A 72 -8.86 -0.41 6.23
N ALA A 73 -8.64 -1.06 7.37
CA ALA A 73 -9.59 -1.98 7.99
C ALA A 73 -10.64 -1.27 8.87
N GLU A 74 -10.23 -0.26 9.65
CA GLU A 74 -11.15 0.47 10.54
C GLU A 74 -12.20 1.29 9.77
N TRP A 75 -11.88 1.79 8.57
CA TRP A 75 -12.84 2.53 7.74
C TRP A 75 -13.75 1.66 6.88
N ALA A 76 -13.27 0.52 6.39
CA ALA A 76 -14.13 -0.46 5.70
C ALA A 76 -15.24 -0.98 6.62
N SER A 77 -14.95 -1.08 7.92
CA SER A 77 -15.90 -1.50 8.96
C SER A 77 -16.96 -0.45 9.31
N HIS A 78 -16.70 0.84 9.02
CA HIS A 78 -17.60 1.95 9.32
C HIS A 78 -18.47 2.39 8.12
N LEU A 79 -18.09 2.02 6.90
CA LEU A 79 -18.75 2.46 5.65
C LEU A 79 -19.53 1.35 4.92
N LEU A 80 -19.45 0.11 5.38
CA LEU A 80 -20.46 -0.90 5.05
C LEU A 80 -21.53 -0.85 6.14
N PRO A 81 -22.77 -0.39 5.88
CA PRO A 81 -23.87 -0.92 6.67
C PRO A 81 -23.76 -2.44 6.53
N THR A 82 -23.79 -3.16 7.65
CA THR A 82 -24.00 -4.60 7.65
C THR A 82 -25.20 -4.87 6.77
N SER A 83 -24.98 -5.29 5.53
CA SER A 83 -26.05 -5.82 4.70
C SER A 83 -26.33 -7.22 5.23
N HIS A 84 -26.93 -7.27 6.42
CA HIS A 84 -27.87 -8.32 6.74
C HIS A 84 -29.09 -8.10 5.84
N LYS A 85 -28.96 -8.48 4.58
CA LYS A 85 -30.11 -9.02 3.86
C LYS A 85 -29.96 -10.52 3.85
N ALA A 86 -30.69 -11.15 4.77
CA ALA A 86 -31.15 -12.50 4.64
C ALA A 86 -31.65 -12.71 3.20
N CYS A 87 -31.12 -13.72 2.52
CA CYS A 87 -31.78 -14.28 1.35
C CYS A 87 -32.99 -15.10 1.85
N PRO A 88 -34.23 -14.78 1.44
CA PRO A 88 -35.32 -15.77 1.41
C PRO A 88 -35.10 -16.80 0.28
#